data_AF-A0A1D6FK99-F1
#
_entry.id   AF-A0A1D6FK99-F1
#
_cell.length_a   1.000
_cell.length_b   1.000
_cell.length_c   1.000
_cell.angle_alpha   90.00
_cell.angle_beta   90.00
_cell.angle_gamma   90.00
#
_symmetry.space_group_name_H-M   'P 1'
#
loop_
_entity.id
_entity.type
_entity.pdbx_description
1 polymer ?
#
loop_
_entity_poly.entity_id
_entity_poly.type
_entity_poly.pdbx_seq_one_letter_code
_entity_poly.pdbx_strand_id
1 'polypeptide(L)'
;MRQAYVRACEFVAMFDADFQPPPDFLVRTVSFLVHNPSLALMQTRWKFGTAGVWRTQAIVESEGWEDRTTAEDMDLVLRAGLMGWEFVYVGSTKVKSELPSTLKAYRS
;
A
#
# COMPACT_ATOMS: atom_id res chain seq x y z
N MET A 1 14.61 -2.65 7.07
CA MET A 1 13.83 -2.16 8.24
C MET A 1 14.74 -2.01 9.46
N ARG A 2 14.93 -0.78 9.95
CA ARG A 2 15.95 -0.42 10.95
C ARG A 2 15.49 -0.55 12.41
N GLN A 3 14.18 -0.52 12.65
CA GLN A 3 13.59 -0.55 13.99
C GLN A 3 13.09 -1.96 14.34
N ALA A 4 13.40 -2.44 15.54
CA ALA A 4 13.11 -3.82 15.96
C ALA A 4 11.61 -4.15 15.96
N TYR A 5 10.75 -3.20 16.35
CA TYR A 5 9.30 -3.42 16.40
C TYR A 5 8.69 -3.67 15.03
N VAL A 6 9.29 -3.16 13.95
CA VAL A 6 8.76 -3.32 12.59
C VAL A 6 8.79 -4.79 12.16
N ARG A 7 9.75 -5.58 12.68
CA ARG A 7 9.82 -7.02 12.43
C ARG A 7 8.69 -7.80 13.12
N ALA A 8 8.01 -7.21 14.09
CA ALA A 8 6.87 -7.80 14.78
C ALA A 8 5.52 -7.41 14.14
N CYS A 9 5.50 -6.47 13.20
CA CYS A 9 4.28 -6.07 12.50
C CYS A 9 3.96 -7.07 11.39
N GLU A 10 2.80 -7.71 11.43
CA GLU A 10 2.32 -8.61 10.36
C GLU A 10 1.87 -7.81 9.12
N PHE A 11 1.30 -6.63 9.35
CA PHE A 11 0.78 -5.75 8.31
C PHE A 11 1.36 -4.35 8.43
N VAL A 12 1.49 -3.68 7.29
CA VAL A 12 1.91 -2.28 7.17
C VAL A 12 0.86 -1.52 6.38
N ALA A 13 0.21 -0.55 7.03
CA ALA A 13 -0.65 0.41 6.34
C ALA A 13 0.20 1.58 5.84
N MET A 14 0.00 1.97 4.58
CA MET A 14 0.74 3.05 3.93
C MET A 14 -0.22 4.10 3.37
N PHE A 15 0.15 5.36 3.61
CA PHE A 15 -0.60 6.53 3.18
C PHE A 15 0.38 7.64 2.82
N ASP A 16 0.11 8.36 1.74
CA ASP A 16 0.77 9.64 1.50
C ASP A 16 0.37 10.65 2.59
N ALA A 17 1.20 11.67 2.81
CA ALA A 17 1.02 12.62 3.91
C ALA A 17 -0.27 13.46 3.81
N ASP A 18 -0.86 13.55 2.62
CA ASP A 18 -2.09 14.27 2.32
C ASP A 18 -3.35 13.39 2.37
N PHE A 19 -3.21 12.11 2.71
CA PHE A 19 -4.34 11.20 2.82
C PHE A 19 -5.01 11.29 4.19
N GLN A 20 -6.35 11.29 4.16
CA GLN A 20 -7.21 11.32 5.35
C GLN A 20 -8.03 10.03 5.39
N PRO A 21 -7.47 8.92 5.93
CA PRO A 21 -8.21 7.66 6.05
C PRO A 21 -9.36 7.80 7.04
N PRO A 22 -10.52 7.16 6.76
CA PRO A 22 -11.62 7.14 7.72
C PRO A 22 -11.23 6.35 8.99
N PRO A 23 -11.84 6.63 10.15
CA PRO A 23 -11.48 5.97 11.41
C PRO A 23 -11.62 4.43 11.40
N ASP A 24 -12.49 3.91 10.54
CA ASP A 24 -12.75 2.47 10.39
C ASP A 24 -11.93 1.82 9.25
N PHE A 25 -10.96 2.54 8.67
CA PHE A 25 -10.14 2.05 7.55
C PHE A 25 -9.53 0.68 7.84
N LEU A 26 -8.79 0.54 8.96
CA LEU A 26 -8.07 -0.70 9.26
C LEU A 26 -9.00 -1.89 9.44
N VAL A 27 -10.18 -1.69 10.05
CA VAL A 27 -11.17 -2.76 10.23
C VAL A 27 -11.68 -3.25 8.87
N ARG A 28 -11.89 -2.32 7.93
CA ARG A 28 -12.34 -2.64 6.57
C ARG A 28 -11.24 -3.26 5.71
N THR A 29 -9.98 -2.93 5.92
CA THR A 29 -8.88 -3.37 5.03
C THR A 29 -8.16 -4.61 5.54
N VAL A 30 -7.77 -4.65 6.81
CA VAL A 30 -6.96 -5.74 7.39
C VAL A 30 -7.71 -7.07 7.35
N SER A 31 -9.04 -7.05 7.45
CA SER A 31 -9.86 -8.25 7.36
C SER A 31 -9.62 -9.04 6.07
N PHE A 32 -9.43 -8.38 4.92
CA PHE A 32 -9.12 -9.08 3.66
C PHE A 32 -7.82 -9.89 3.75
N LEU A 33 -6.78 -9.31 4.34
CA LEU A 33 -5.47 -9.95 4.50
C LEU A 33 -5.49 -11.08 5.52
N VAL A 34 -6.27 -10.94 6.60
CA VAL A 34 -6.41 -12.01 7.61
C VAL A 34 -7.12 -13.23 7.03
N HIS A 35 -8.15 -13.03 6.20
CA HIS A 35 -8.91 -14.15 5.61
C HIS A 35 -8.20 -14.81 4.42
N ASN A 36 -7.27 -14.12 3.77
CA ASN A 36 -6.51 -14.69 2.65
C ASN A 36 -4.98 -14.58 2.86
N PRO A 37 -4.32 -15.69 3.24
CA PRO A 37 -2.88 -15.73 3.43
C PRO A 37 -2.06 -15.43 2.17
N SER A 38 -2.57 -15.68 0.95
CA SER A 38 -1.86 -15.39 -0.31
C SER A 38 -1.94 -13.92 -0.73
N LEU A 39 -2.76 -13.09 -0.07
CA LEU A 39 -2.80 -11.66 -0.37
C LEU A 39 -1.58 -10.94 0.21
N ALA A 40 -0.85 -10.25 -0.67
CA ALA A 40 0.24 -9.35 -0.32
C ALA A 40 -0.26 -7.93 -0.05
N LEU A 41 -1.19 -7.43 -0.86
CA LEU A 41 -1.66 -6.06 -0.80
C LEU A 41 -3.17 -6.00 -0.97
N MET A 42 -3.79 -5.27 -0.06
CA MET A 42 -5.14 -4.77 -0.18
C MET A 42 -5.08 -3.27 -0.51
N GLN A 43 -5.58 -2.91 -1.68
CA GLN A 43 -5.57 -1.55 -2.18
C GLN A 43 -7.00 -0.97 -2.14
N THR A 44 -7.16 0.21 -1.57
CA THR A 44 -8.45 0.93 -1.51
C THR A 44 -8.65 1.84 -2.71
N ARG A 45 -9.78 2.53 -2.85
CA ARG A 45 -9.94 3.54 -3.91
C ARG A 45 -9.28 4.86 -3.53
N TRP A 46 -8.46 5.39 -4.43
CA TRP A 46 -7.91 6.74 -4.38
C TRP A 46 -8.34 7.58 -5.58
N LYS A 47 -8.14 8.90 -5.48
CA LYS A 47 -8.29 9.81 -6.62
C LYS A 47 -6.90 10.13 -7.24
N PHE A 48 -5.88 10.28 -6.39
CA PHE A 48 -4.45 10.46 -6.71
C PHE A 48 -3.64 9.88 -5.53
N GLY A 49 -2.56 9.11 -5.77
CA GLY A 49 -1.69 8.48 -4.74
C GLY A 49 -1.98 7.00 -4.43
N THR A 50 -1.35 6.40 -3.42
CA THR A 50 -1.56 4.97 -3.04
C THR A 50 -2.10 4.88 -1.62
N ALA A 51 -3.19 4.14 -1.39
CA ALA A 51 -3.68 3.83 -0.06
C ALA A 51 -4.04 2.35 0.06
N GLY A 52 -3.28 1.65 0.89
CA GLY A 52 -3.41 0.22 1.05
C GLY A 52 -2.73 -0.31 2.29
N VAL A 53 -2.97 -1.60 2.52
CA VAL A 53 -2.32 -2.36 3.58
C VAL A 53 -1.56 -3.51 2.94
N TRP A 54 -0.27 -3.59 3.26
CA TRP A 54 0.64 -4.64 2.83
C TRP A 54 0.83 -5.67 3.92
N ARG A 55 1.06 -6.92 3.51
CA ARG A 55 1.65 -7.96 4.35
C ARG A 55 3.16 -7.75 4.41
N THR A 56 3.70 -7.68 5.63
CA THR A 56 5.15 -7.48 5.85
C THR A 56 5.98 -8.58 5.22
N GLN A 57 5.51 -9.83 5.28
CA GLN A 57 6.19 -10.97 4.67
C GLN A 57 6.36 -10.81 3.16
N ALA A 58 5.32 -10.40 2.44
CA ALA A 58 5.38 -10.18 1.00
C ALA A 58 6.41 -9.10 0.63
N ILE A 59 6.49 -8.02 1.42
CA ILE A 59 7.51 -6.97 1.24
C ILE A 59 8.91 -7.55 1.40
N VAL A 60 9.15 -8.31 2.47
CA VAL A 60 10.48 -8.86 2.81
C VAL A 60 10.92 -9.90 1.78
N GLU A 61 10.04 -10.82 1.40
CA GLU A 61 10.32 -11.84 0.39
C GLU A 61 10.60 -11.21 -0.98
N SER A 62 9.91 -10.12 -1.29
CA SER A 62 10.14 -9.38 -2.54
C SER A 62 11.38 -8.52 -2.52
N GLU A 63 12.21 -8.50 -1.46
CA GLU A 63 13.42 -7.64 -1.31
C GLU A 63 13.13 -6.16 -0.94
N GLY A 64 11.89 -5.81 -0.66
CA GLY A 64 11.49 -4.48 -0.18
C GLY A 64 11.46 -3.41 -1.29
N TRP A 65 11.47 -2.14 -0.88
CA TRP A 65 11.48 -1.01 -1.81
C TRP A 65 12.88 -0.73 -2.33
N GLU A 66 12.96 -0.52 -3.64
CA GLU A 66 14.19 -0.15 -4.34
C GLU A 66 14.03 1.22 -5.01
N ASP A 67 15.10 2.00 -5.05
CA ASP A 67 15.15 3.34 -5.65
C ASP A 67 15.52 3.32 -7.14
N ARG A 68 15.49 2.14 -7.77
CA ARG A 68 15.87 1.93 -9.17
C ARG A 68 14.94 2.64 -10.18
N THR A 69 13.72 2.96 -9.78
CA THR A 69 12.69 3.59 -10.59
C THR A 69 11.90 4.58 -9.75
N THR A 70 11.36 5.62 -10.38
CA THR A 70 10.45 6.60 -9.75
C THR A 70 9.05 6.03 -9.47
N ALA A 71 8.80 4.79 -9.86
CA ALA A 71 7.56 4.05 -9.59
C ALA A 71 7.88 2.83 -8.72
N GLU A 72 8.53 3.06 -7.59
CA GLU A 72 9.05 2.05 -6.67
C GLU A 72 7.96 1.15 -6.08
N ASP A 73 6.75 1.68 -5.92
CA ASP A 73 5.60 0.95 -5.40
C ASP A 73 5.08 -0.07 -6.42
N MET A 74 4.96 0.32 -7.69
CA MET A 74 4.62 -0.57 -8.78
C MET A 74 5.70 -1.63 -9.00
N ASP A 75 6.97 -1.27 -8.85
CA ASP A 75 8.08 -2.20 -8.94
C ASP A 75 7.97 -3.34 -7.91
N LEU A 76 7.66 -2.99 -6.66
CA LEU A 76 7.44 -3.94 -5.59
C LEU A 76 6.24 -4.86 -5.88
N VAL A 77 5.13 -4.29 -6.38
CA VAL A 77 3.94 -5.08 -6.78
C VAL A 77 4.30 -6.11 -7.85
N LEU A 78 5.10 -5.72 -8.85
CA LEU A 78 5.53 -6.64 -9.91
C LEU A 78 6.40 -7.78 -9.37
N ARG A 79 7.40 -7.46 -8.54
CA ARG A 79 8.27 -8.48 -7.91
C ARG A 79 7.46 -9.44 -7.04
N ALA A 80 6.58 -8.93 -6.19
CA ALA A 80 5.71 -9.74 -5.36
C ALA A 80 4.80 -10.66 -6.20
N GLY A 81 4.22 -10.13 -7.29
CA GLY A 81 3.39 -10.92 -8.19
C GLY A 81 4.16 -12.04 -8.91
N LEU A 82 5.41 -11.80 -9.30
CA LEU A 82 6.29 -12.83 -9.87
C LEU A 82 6.63 -13.94 -8.86
N MET A 83 6.56 -13.67 -7.56
CA MET A 83 6.72 -14.65 -6.48
C MET A 83 5.41 -15.38 -6.13
N GLY A 84 4.31 -15.10 -6.83
CA GLY A 84 3.02 -15.78 -6.64
C GLY A 84 2.10 -15.11 -5.61
N TRP A 85 2.45 -13.92 -5.12
CA TRP A 85 1.56 -13.17 -4.26
C TRP A 85 0.35 -12.60 -5.02
N GLU A 86 -0.79 -12.52 -4.34
CA GLU A 86 -2.03 -12.00 -4.89
C GLU A 86 -2.34 -10.58 -4.40
N PHE A 87 -3.19 -9.88 -5.16
CA PHE A 87 -3.54 -8.48 -4.94
C PHE A 87 -5.05 -8.31 -5.02
N VAL A 88 -5.61 -7.47 -4.14
CA VAL A 88 -7.04 -7.15 -4.18
C VAL A 88 -7.28 -5.65 -4.16
N TYR A 89 -8.20 -5.21 -5.01
CA TYR A 89 -8.67 -3.82 -5.03
C TYR A 89 -10.11 -3.74 -4.51
N VAL A 90 -10.35 -2.85 -3.55
CA VAL A 90 -11.68 -2.64 -2.95
C VAL A 90 -12.15 -1.21 -3.18
N GLY A 91 -13.01 -1.07 -4.19
CA GLY A 91 -13.55 0.23 -4.60
C GLY A 91 -14.55 0.88 -3.62
N SER A 92 -15.06 0.11 -2.65
CA SER A 92 -16.06 0.58 -1.67
C SER A 92 -15.45 1.40 -0.53
N THR A 93 -14.14 1.24 -0.27
CA THR A 93 -13.41 2.03 0.71
C THR A 93 -12.68 3.14 -0.03
N LYS A 94 -13.06 4.39 0.26
CA LYS A 94 -12.46 5.58 -0.36
C LYS A 94 -11.68 6.36 0.68
N VAL A 95 -10.41 6.63 0.39
CA VAL A 95 -9.60 7.57 1.17
C VAL A 95 -9.58 8.92 0.47
N LYS A 96 -9.75 10.00 1.24
CA LYS A 96 -9.64 11.35 0.71
C LYS A 96 -8.15 11.70 0.60
N SER A 97 -7.77 12.35 -0.49
CA SER A 97 -6.45 12.95 -0.67
C SER A 97 -6.60 14.41 -1.10
N GLU A 98 -5.57 15.21 -0.85
CA GLU A 98 -5.52 16.59 -1.33
C GLU A 98 -5.04 16.61 -2.80
N LEU A 99 -5.44 17.64 -3.53
CA LEU A 99 -5.00 17.79 -4.92
C LEU A 99 -3.86 18.79 -4.98
N PRO A 100 -2.93 18.64 -5.95
CA PRO A 100 -2.00 19.71 -6.27
C PRO A 100 -2.78 21.01 -6.50
N SER A 101 -2.44 22.05 -5.75
CA SER A 101 -3.15 23.33 -5.77
C SER A 101 -2.93 24.13 -7.06
N THR A 102 -1.96 23.73 -7.90
CA THR A 102 -1.62 24.40 -9.16
C THR A 102 -1.35 23.41 -10.29
N LEU A 103 -1.60 23.82 -11.53
CA LEU A 103 -1.28 23.03 -12.72
C LEU A 103 0.22 22.73 -12.85
N LYS A 104 1.07 23.64 -12.36
CA LYS A 104 2.52 23.44 -12.35
C LYS A 104 2.91 22.26 -11.45
N ALA A 105 2.34 22.19 -10.24
CA ALA A 105 2.58 21.09 -9.31
C ALA A 105 2.00 19.75 -9.80
N TYR A 106 1.00 19.77 -10.68
CA TYR A 106 0.47 18.55 -11.31
C TYR A 106 1.38 18.00 -12.43
N ARG A 107 2.16 18.87 -13.09
CA ARG A 107 2.99 18.51 -14.25
C ARG A 107 4.44 18.21 -13.92
N SER A 108 4.90 18.63 -12.74
CA SER A 108 6.28 18.50 -12.28
C SER A 108 6.61 17.09 -11.81
#